data_AF-A0A3N5J1Q8-F1
#
_entry.id   AF-A0A3N5J1Q8-F1
#
_cell.length_a   1.000
_cell.length_b   1.000
_cell.length_c   1.000
_cell.angle_alpha   90.00
_cell.angle_beta   90.00
_cell.angle_gamma   90.00
#
_symmetry.space_group_name_H-M   'P 1'
#
loop_
_entity.id
_entity.type
_entity.pdbx_description
1 polymer ?
#
loop_
_entity_poly.entity_id
_entity_poly.type
_entity_poly.pdbx_seq_one_letter_code
_entity_poly.pdbx_strand_id
1 'polypeptide(L)'
;MRNHQQTNGKIERLNRTVKDELTLIVHASPEAFDRALEAFLHKYRYEHCHEGIRNLHPADVCFGRADAILQQRKQLKEQTKKPVNGPI
;
A
#
# COMPACT_ATOMS: atom_id res chain seq x y z
N MET A 1 -17.98 0.54 -27.41
CA MET A 1 -17.01 1.12 -26.47
C MET A 1 -16.93 0.20 -25.26
N ARG A 2 -15.77 -0.41 -25.00
CA ARG A 2 -15.57 -1.25 -23.81
C ARG A 2 -15.27 -0.31 -22.64
N ASN A 3 -16.19 -0.20 -21.67
CA ASN A 3 -15.95 0.48 -20.41
C ASN A 3 -14.93 -0.32 -19.61
N HIS A 4 -13.66 -0.04 -19.88
CA HIS A 4 -12.53 -0.61 -19.16
C HIS A 4 -12.39 0.13 -17.83
N GLN A 5 -13.09 -0.31 -16.80
CA GLN A 5 -12.91 0.17 -15.43
C GLN A 5 -11.55 -0.29 -14.85
N GLN A 6 -10.44 0.00 -15.52
CA GLN A 6 -9.10 -0.15 -14.94
C GLN A 6 -8.61 1.19 -14.40
N THR A 7 -9.29 1.76 -13.41
CA THR A 7 -8.67 2.74 -12.50
C THR A 7 -9.49 3.05 -11.24
N ASN A 8 -10.81 2.78 -11.23
CA ASN A 8 -11.66 3.14 -10.08
C ASN A 8 -11.52 2.20 -8.88
N GLY A 9 -11.15 0.94 -9.06
CA GLY A 9 -11.18 -0.05 -7.97
C GLY A 9 -10.19 0.21 -6.82
N LYS A 10 -9.14 1.01 -7.00
CA LYS A 10 -8.24 1.41 -5.88
C LYS A 10 -8.83 2.59 -5.11
N ILE A 11 -9.38 3.57 -5.82
CA ILE A 11 -10.06 4.73 -5.23
C ILE A 11 -11.32 4.27 -4.48
N GLU A 12 -12.10 3.36 -5.06
CA GLU A 12 -13.27 2.77 -4.42
C GLU A 12 -12.91 1.99 -3.15
N ARG A 13 -11.83 1.20 -3.16
CA ARG A 13 -11.35 0.49 -1.95
C ARG A 13 -10.84 1.45 -0.89
N LEU A 14 -10.06 2.46 -1.27
CA LEU A 14 -9.61 3.50 -0.35
C LEU A 14 -10.81 4.22 0.27
N ASN A 15 -11.77 4.66 -0.54
CA ASN A 15 -12.98 5.33 -0.07
C ASN A 15 -13.80 4.45 0.86
N ARG A 16 -13.87 3.14 0.61
CA ARG A 16 -14.54 2.20 1.51
C ARG A 16 -13.80 2.08 2.84
N THR A 17 -12.49 1.86 2.83
CA THR A 17 -11.69 1.79 4.07
C THR A 17 -11.75 3.08 4.88
N VAL A 18 -11.66 4.24 4.22
CA VAL A 18 -11.81 5.55 4.87
C VAL A 18 -13.18 5.67 5.54
N LYS A 19 -14.26 5.28 4.84
CA LYS A 19 -15.61 5.28 5.42
C LYS A 19 -15.68 4.31 6.60
N ASP A 20 -15.26 3.07 6.44
CA ASP A 20 -15.36 2.05 7.48
C ASP A 20 -14.61 2.47 8.76
N GLU A 21 -13.42 3.07 8.63
CA GLU A 21 -12.60 3.46 9.78
C GLU A 21 -12.97 4.84 10.38
N LEU A 22 -13.45 5.79 9.58
CA LEU A 22 -13.66 7.18 10.02
C LEU A 22 -15.13 7.58 10.17
N THR A 23 -16.10 6.71 9.84
CA THR A 23 -17.55 7.05 9.88
C THR A 23 -17.98 7.67 11.21
N LEU A 24 -17.52 7.14 12.35
CA LEU A 24 -17.91 7.64 13.68
C LEU A 24 -17.35 9.04 13.99
N ILE A 25 -16.22 9.42 13.39
CA ILE A 25 -15.55 10.70 13.64
C ILE A 25 -16.24 11.84 12.86
N VAL A 26 -16.76 11.53 11.66
CA VAL A 26 -17.53 12.47 10.82
C VAL A 26 -18.74 13.06 11.56
N HIS A 27 -19.40 12.26 12.42
CA HIS A 27 -20.58 12.70 13.14
C HIS A 27 -20.29 13.56 14.37
N ALA A 28 -19.03 13.61 14.84
CA ALA A 28 -18.65 14.30 16.07
C ALA A 28 -18.07 15.71 15.84
N SER A 29 -17.18 15.88 14.85
CA SER A 29 -16.59 17.19 14.49
C SER A 29 -15.85 17.13 13.15
N PRO A 30 -16.05 18.11 12.24
CA PRO A 30 -15.29 18.20 10.99
C PRO A 30 -13.77 18.30 11.21
N GLU A 31 -13.32 19.08 12.20
CA GLU A 31 -11.91 19.24 12.52
C GLU A 31 -11.28 17.95 13.05
N ALA A 32 -12.06 17.14 13.78
CA ALA A 32 -11.63 15.81 14.21
C ALA A 32 -11.53 14.85 13.02
N PHE A 33 -12.42 14.98 12.04
CA PHE A 33 -12.36 14.20 10.80
C PHE A 33 -11.10 14.52 9.99
N ASP A 34 -10.77 15.79 9.78
CA ASP A 34 -9.57 16.17 9.01
C ASP A 34 -8.29 15.61 9.62
N ARG A 35 -8.15 15.70 10.96
CA ARG A 35 -7.01 15.11 11.68
C ARG A 35 -6.97 13.60 11.56
N ALA A 36 -8.12 12.94 11.67
CA ALA A 36 -8.20 11.49 11.56
C ALA A 36 -7.93 11.00 10.14
N LEU A 37 -8.37 11.74 9.13
CA LEU A 37 -8.10 11.46 7.73
C LEU A 37 -6.61 11.60 7.42
N GLU A 38 -5.95 12.65 7.92
CA GLU A 38 -4.51 12.83 7.72
C GLU A 38 -3.71 11.69 8.38
N ALA A 39 -4.06 11.32 9.61
CA ALA A 39 -3.46 10.18 10.30
C ALA A 39 -3.69 8.85 9.54
N PHE A 40 -4.91 8.63 9.03
CA PHE A 40 -5.22 7.45 8.22
C PHE A 40 -4.40 7.42 6.92
N LEU A 41 -4.35 8.53 6.19
CA LEU A 41 -3.58 8.63 4.94
C LEU A 41 -2.08 8.42 5.16
N HIS A 42 -1.54 8.91 6.29
CA HIS A 42 -0.16 8.65 6.67
C HIS A 42 0.10 7.14 6.83
N LYS A 43 -0.71 6.46 7.64
CA LYS A 43 -0.60 5.01 7.87
C LYS A 43 -0.72 4.22 6.57
N TYR A 44 -1.76 4.53 5.78
CA TYR A 44 -2.00 3.86 4.50
C TYR A 44 -0.81 4.00 3.54
N ARG A 45 -0.17 5.17 3.52
CA ARG A 45 0.88 5.52 2.56
C ARG A 45 2.27 5.06 2.97
N TYR A 46 2.57 4.99 4.27
CA TYR A 46 3.93 4.76 4.77
C TYR A 46 4.12 3.53 5.66
N GLU A 47 3.06 2.97 6.25
CA GLU A 47 3.20 1.90 7.25
C GLU A 47 2.78 0.52 6.73
N HIS A 48 1.95 0.47 5.70
CA HIS A 48 1.47 -0.78 5.12
C HIS A 48 2.00 -1.01 3.70
N CYS A 49 2.58 -2.18 3.49
CA CYS A 49 2.87 -2.71 2.17
C CYS A 49 1.61 -3.36 1.59
N HIS A 50 1.37 -3.18 0.29
CA HIS A 50 0.18 -3.71 -0.37
C HIS A 50 0.54 -4.76 -1.42
N GLU A 51 -0.11 -5.92 -1.37
CA GLU A 51 0.14 -7.04 -2.29
C GLU A 51 -0.05 -6.64 -3.76
N GLY A 52 -1.09 -5.83 -4.03
CA GLY A 52 -1.39 -5.32 -5.37
C GLY A 52 -0.34 -4.35 -5.95
N ILE A 53 0.68 -3.98 -5.18
CA ILE A 53 1.88 -3.25 -5.63
C ILE A 53 3.15 -3.96 -5.19
N ARG A 54 3.16 -5.30 -5.26
CA ARG A 54 4.33 -6.14 -4.99
C ARG A 54 4.89 -5.97 -3.58
N ASN A 55 4.00 -5.77 -2.61
CA ASN A 55 4.35 -5.52 -1.20
C ASN A 55 5.31 -4.34 -1.05
N LEU A 56 4.99 -3.24 -1.74
CA LEU A 56 5.61 -1.93 -1.56
C LEU A 56 4.66 -1.01 -0.79
N HIS A 57 5.19 0.03 -0.16
CA HIS A 57 4.36 1.10 0.35
C HIS A 57 3.82 1.94 -0.81
N PRO A 58 2.61 2.50 -0.73
CA PRO A 58 2.08 3.37 -1.77
C PRO A 58 2.98 4.59 -2.01
N ALA A 59 3.61 5.13 -0.96
CA ALA A 59 4.63 6.18 -1.08
C ALA A 59 5.76 5.79 -2.04
N ASP A 60 6.32 4.59 -1.91
CA ASP A 60 7.46 4.16 -2.73
C ASP A 60 7.10 4.07 -4.21
N VAL A 61 5.86 3.72 -4.52
CA VAL A 61 5.34 3.72 -5.89
C VAL A 61 5.14 5.15 -6.38
N CYS A 62 4.47 6.00 -5.59
CA CYS A 62 4.22 7.40 -5.94
C CYS A 62 5.52 8.21 -6.14
N PHE A 63 6.54 7.97 -5.31
CA PHE A 63 7.83 8.64 -5.40
C PHE A 63 8.80 7.98 -6.40
N GLY A 64 8.35 6.98 -7.17
CA GLY A 64 9.16 6.33 -8.21
C GLY A 64 10.32 5.48 -7.67
N ARG A 65 10.28 5.07 -6.40
CA ARG A 65 11.32 4.26 -5.74
C ARG A 65 11.11 2.75 -5.91
N ALA A 66 10.00 2.35 -6.51
CA ALA A 66 9.57 0.96 -6.64
C ALA A 66 10.66 0.06 -7.25
N ASP A 67 11.25 0.47 -8.38
CA ASP A 67 12.23 -0.36 -9.09
C ASP A 67 13.51 -0.57 -8.29
N ALA A 68 14.01 0.47 -7.63
CA ALA A 68 15.21 0.39 -6.79
C ALA A 68 15.01 -0.61 -5.64
N ILE A 69 13.87 -0.54 -4.95
CA ILE A 69 13.53 -1.46 -3.84
C ILE A 69 13.42 -2.91 -4.36
N LEU A 70 12.77 -3.11 -5.50
CA LEU A 70 12.59 -4.44 -6.08
C LEU A 70 13.92 -5.05 -6.56
N GLN A 71 14.81 -4.23 -7.12
CA GLN A 71 16.16 -4.65 -7.49
C GLN A 71 16.98 -5.07 -6.26
N GLN A 72 16.95 -4.27 -5.19
CA GLN A 72 17.63 -4.60 -3.94
C GLN A 72 17.11 -5.92 -3.34
N ARG A 73 15.79 -6.13 -3.34
CA ARG A 73 15.18 -7.41 -2.89
C ARG A 73 15.65 -8.59 -3.72
N LYS A 74 15.77 -8.43 -5.04
CA LYS A 74 16.29 -9.47 -5.94
C LYS A 74 17.74 -9.83 -5.60
N GLN A 75 18.59 -8.82 -5.40
CA GLN A 75 20.00 -9.02 -5.02
C GLN A 75 20.13 -9.77 -3.69
N LEU A 76 19.40 -9.34 -2.66
CA LEU A 76 19.40 -10.00 -1.35
C LEU A 76 18.96 -11.47 -1.45
N LYS A 77 17.92 -11.76 -2.24
CA LYS A 77 17.44 -13.12 -2.46
C LYS A 77 18.49 -14.00 -3.13
N GLU A 78 19.25 -13.49 -4.10
CA GLU A 78 20.35 -14.23 -4.72
C GLU A 78 21.51 -14.45 -3.74
N GLN A 79 21.83 -13.47 -2.89
CA GLN A 79 22.87 -13.59 -1.85
C GLN A 79 22.51 -14.61 -0.75
N THR A 80 21.22 -14.78 -0.45
CA THR A 80 20.74 -15.69 0.60
C THR A 80 20.24 -17.04 0.08
N LYS A 81 20.42 -17.36 -1.22
CA LYS A 81 20.21 -18.72 -1.72
C LYS A 81 21.13 -19.68 -0.97
N LYS A 82 20.57 -20.37 0.03
CA LYS A 82 21.24 -21.53 0.64
C LYS A 82 21.47 -22.55 -0.47
N PRO A 83 22.68 -23.12 -0.62
CA PRO A 83 22.86 -24.25 -1.51
C PRO A 83 21.96 -25.38 -1.00
N VAL A 84 21.05 -25.86 -1.83
CA VAL A 84 20.35 -27.13 -1.60
C VAL A 84 21.38 -28.23 -1.86
N ASN A 85 22.26 -28.45 -0.90
CA ASN A 85 23.15 -29.60 -0.80
C ASN A 85 23.00 -30.16 0.61
N GLY A 86 21.86 -30.81 0.87
CA GLY A 86 21.69 -31.73 1.99
C GLY A 86 21.43 -33.12 1.40
N PRO A 87 22.07 -34.19 1.91
CA PRO A 87 21.94 -35.51 1.30
C PRO A 87 20.50 -36.03 1.41
N ILE A 88 20.11 -36.77 0.38
CA ILE A 88 18.81 -37.47 0.22
C ILE A 88 18.63 -38.48 1.35
#